data_AF-A0A9E4PXD9-F1
#
_entry.id   AF-A0A9E4PXD9-F1
#
_cell.length_a   1.000
_cell.length_b   1.000
_cell.length_c   1.000
_cell.angle_alpha   90.00
_cell.angle_beta   90.00
_cell.angle_gamma   90.00
#
_symmetry.space_group_name_H-M   'P 1'
#
loop_
_entity.id
_entity.type
_entity.pdbx_description
1 polymer ?
#
loop_
_entity_poly.entity_id
_entity_poly.type
_entity_poly.pdbx_seq_one_letter_code
_entity_poly.pdbx_strand_id
1 'polypeptide(L)'
;MKHLFLRIWRWAVWAAIGLLLLSLDNSVRHLNPAQLAASPYLYNIVEWEFGNFLSKWTHRLADVLPGGPDREMRLAQIQEYFQLGEEARGLSRDLADAAAAEEVQRRDDLQARLSDVRSQRESLRADVEETIEGSISSVLVDEDLSTLREFIFPPVDIRLGNPPKLLITSPRDRIERTHDVLLRSDVTVRQREDVESRLLAESDLAALVEDIGGLATYPASIPTNQTMQWTLQAAAHEWLHHYLFFRPLGQNMFKNDDMISLNETVASIAGDELGDRAFVLLGGELPAETGAA
;
A
#
# COMPACT_ATOMS: atom_id res chain seq x y z
N MET A 1 27.12 -35.23 12.19
CA MET A 1 26.45 -35.34 10.87
C MET A 1 25.29 -34.35 10.68
N LYS A 2 24.32 -34.25 11.61
CA LYS A 2 23.18 -33.30 11.50
C LYS A 2 23.57 -31.82 11.37
N HIS A 3 24.59 -31.35 12.10
CA HIS A 3 25.08 -29.96 12.00
C HIS A 3 25.74 -29.62 10.66
N LEU A 4 26.38 -30.58 10.00
CA LEU A 4 27.01 -30.35 8.69
C LEU A 4 25.94 -30.27 7.59
N PHE A 5 24.90 -31.11 7.69
CA PHE A 5 23.76 -31.12 6.78
C PHE A 5 22.95 -29.82 6.85
N LEU A 6 22.66 -29.32 8.06
CA LEU A 6 21.99 -28.02 8.27
C LEU A 6 22.80 -26.83 7.71
N ARG A 7 24.13 -26.91 7.78
CA ARG A 7 25.00 -25.85 7.25
C ARG A 7 25.01 -25.86 5.72
N ILE A 8 25.10 -27.04 5.10
CA ILE A 8 25.05 -27.20 3.64
C ILE A 8 23.67 -26.81 3.10
N TRP A 9 22.58 -27.17 3.79
CA TRP A 9 21.22 -26.78 3.43
C TRP A 9 21.02 -25.26 3.47
N ARG A 10 21.54 -24.56 4.49
CA ARG A 10 21.53 -23.09 4.56
C ARG A 10 22.24 -22.45 3.37
N TRP A 11 23.43 -22.94 3.00
CA TRP A 11 24.16 -22.42 1.84
C TRP A 11 23.46 -22.74 0.51
N ALA A 12 22.80 -23.89 0.40
CA ALA A 12 22.00 -24.25 -0.77
C ALA A 12 20.76 -23.37 -0.92
N VAL A 13 20.08 -23.02 0.17
CA VAL A 13 18.95 -22.07 0.17
C VAL A 13 19.43 -20.66 -0.21
N TRP A 14 20.54 -20.18 0.38
CA TRP A 14 21.10 -18.88 -0.01
C TRP A 14 21.61 -18.84 -1.46
N ALA A 15 22.18 -19.94 -1.95
CA ALA A 15 22.58 -20.07 -3.34
C ALA A 15 21.36 -20.12 -4.28
N ALA A 16 20.28 -20.79 -3.88
CA ALA A 16 19.03 -20.83 -4.64
C ALA A 16 18.33 -19.46 -4.65
N ILE A 17 18.32 -18.73 -3.53
CA ILE A 17 17.82 -17.35 -3.45
C ILE A 17 18.69 -16.43 -4.31
N GLY A 18 20.02 -16.57 -4.25
CA GLY A 18 20.95 -15.82 -5.09
C GLY A 18 20.76 -16.12 -6.58
N LEU A 19 20.54 -17.39 -6.95
CA LEU A 19 20.23 -17.81 -8.32
C LEU A 19 18.84 -17.33 -8.78
N LEU A 20 17.86 -17.31 -7.88
CA LEU A 20 16.52 -16.78 -8.16
C LEU A 20 16.60 -15.27 -8.41
N LEU A 21 17.30 -14.53 -7.56
CA LEU A 21 17.55 -13.09 -7.71
C LEU A 21 18.35 -12.78 -9.00
N LEU A 22 19.33 -13.61 -9.35
CA LEU A 22 20.07 -13.49 -10.62
C LEU A 22 19.23 -13.90 -11.83
N SER A 23 18.24 -14.78 -11.66
CA SER A 23 17.33 -15.18 -12.75
C SER A 23 16.23 -14.15 -13.04
N LEU A 24 15.94 -13.28 -12.07
CA LEU A 24 15.02 -12.15 -12.23
C LEU A 24 15.65 -10.97 -12.97
N ASP A 25 16.98 -10.97 -13.18
CA ASP A 25 17.75 -9.87 -13.78
C ASP A 25 17.90 -9.95 -15.31
N ASN A 26 17.08 -10.77 -15.99
CA ASN A 26 17.22 -10.98 -17.45
C ASN A 26 16.27 -10.13 -18.32
N SER A 27 15.44 -9.28 -17.71
CA SER A 27 14.54 -8.33 -18.39
C SER A 27 15.15 -6.93 -18.59
N VAL A 28 16.36 -6.67 -18.10
CA VAL A 28 16.97 -5.31 -17.98
C VAL A 28 17.77 -4.87 -19.21
N ARG A 29 17.50 -5.37 -20.42
CA ARG A 29 18.28 -4.93 -21.62
C ARG A 29 17.58 -3.93 -22.54
N HIS A 30 16.26 -3.79 -22.46
CA HIS A 30 15.53 -2.76 -23.20
C HIS A 30 14.37 -2.24 -22.36
N LEU A 31 14.48 -0.99 -21.90
CA LEU A 31 13.35 -0.28 -21.30
C LEU A 31 12.26 -0.13 -22.36
N ASN A 32 11.01 -0.41 -22.00
CA ASN A 32 9.87 -0.13 -22.88
C ASN A 32 9.65 1.40 -23.01
N PRO A 33 8.84 1.88 -23.96
CA PRO A 33 8.64 3.32 -24.17
C PRO A 33 8.20 4.07 -22.90
N ALA A 34 7.31 3.48 -22.09
CA ALA A 34 6.85 4.05 -20.83
C ALA A 34 7.99 4.16 -19.80
N GLN A 35 8.81 3.13 -19.66
CA GLN A 35 9.97 3.13 -18.77
C GLN A 35 11.06 4.09 -19.23
N LEU A 36 11.26 4.25 -20.55
CA LEU A 36 12.19 5.23 -21.11
C LEU A 36 11.74 6.66 -20.79
N ALA A 37 10.47 6.96 -21.08
CA ALA A 37 9.87 8.27 -20.83
C ALA A 37 9.89 8.63 -19.33
N ALA A 38 9.70 7.64 -18.46
CA ALA A 38 9.66 7.81 -17.02
C ALA A 38 10.98 7.48 -16.28
N SER A 39 12.07 7.25 -17.02
CA SER A 39 13.36 6.79 -16.45
C SER A 39 13.87 7.57 -15.22
N PRO A 40 13.71 8.91 -15.09
CA PRO A 40 14.17 9.65 -13.91
C PRO A 40 13.31 9.42 -12.66
N TYR A 41 12.15 8.80 -12.82
CA TYR A 41 11.08 8.71 -11.83
C TYR A 41 10.72 7.27 -11.47
N LEU A 42 11.41 6.27 -12.01
CA LEU A 42 11.11 4.86 -11.76
C LEU A 42 11.18 4.55 -10.25
N TYR A 43 10.22 3.77 -9.79
CA TYR A 43 10.16 3.28 -8.42
C TYR A 43 10.82 1.90 -8.30
N ASN A 44 11.65 1.75 -7.27
CA ASN A 44 12.32 0.49 -6.98
C ASN A 44 11.59 -0.26 -5.86
N ILE A 45 10.72 -1.20 -6.25
CA ILE A 45 9.94 -2.01 -5.30
C ILE A 45 10.86 -2.81 -4.38
N VAL A 46 11.91 -3.44 -4.91
CA VAL A 46 12.80 -4.32 -4.15
C VAL A 46 13.50 -3.55 -3.03
N GLU A 47 14.06 -2.38 -3.35
CA GLU A 47 14.71 -1.52 -2.37
C GLU A 47 13.74 -1.05 -1.28
N TRP A 48 12.52 -0.68 -1.68
CA TRP A 48 11.48 -0.29 -0.73
C TRP A 48 11.06 -1.45 0.18
N GLU A 49 10.83 -2.65 -0.37
CA GLU A 49 10.46 -3.83 0.40
C GLU A 49 11.54 -4.17 1.42
N PHE A 50 12.82 -4.19 1.04
CA PHE A 50 13.91 -4.44 2.00
C PHE A 50 13.96 -3.41 3.14
N GLY A 51 13.71 -2.13 2.85
CA GLY A 51 13.70 -1.06 3.86
C GLY A 51 12.53 -1.14 4.84
N ASN A 52 11.36 -1.60 4.39
CA ASN A 52 10.14 -1.63 5.20
C ASN A 52 9.89 -3.01 5.85
N PHE A 53 10.28 -4.11 5.19
CA PHE A 53 10.12 -5.48 5.69
C PHE A 53 11.06 -5.79 6.86
N LEU A 54 12.38 -5.66 6.66
CA LEU A 54 13.36 -6.12 7.66
C LEU A 54 13.31 -5.30 8.95
N SER A 55 13.13 -3.98 8.82
CA SER A 55 13.03 -3.09 9.97
C SER A 55 11.80 -3.45 10.81
N LYS A 56 10.63 -3.65 10.21
CA LYS A 56 9.40 -3.92 10.96
C LYS A 56 9.38 -5.30 11.65
N TRP A 57 9.86 -6.35 10.98
CA TRP A 57 9.91 -7.71 11.55
C TRP A 57 10.93 -7.87 12.68
N THR A 58 12.03 -7.12 12.64
CA THR A 58 13.02 -7.12 13.74
C THR A 58 12.50 -6.46 15.00
N HIS A 59 11.66 -5.42 14.89
CA HIS A 59 10.97 -4.82 16.03
C HIS A 59 9.85 -5.73 16.56
N ARG A 60 9.00 -6.31 15.69
CA ARG A 60 7.95 -7.25 16.12
C ARG A 60 8.48 -8.51 16.82
N LEU A 61 9.63 -9.04 16.42
CA LEU A 61 10.26 -10.18 17.09
C LEU A 61 10.88 -9.80 18.45
N ALA A 62 11.21 -8.51 18.65
CA ALA A 62 11.68 -7.99 19.93
C ALA A 62 10.51 -7.70 20.90
N ASP A 63 9.33 -7.32 20.39
CA ASP A 63 8.14 -6.95 21.16
C ASP A 63 7.19 -8.11 21.53
N VAL A 64 7.71 -9.34 21.66
CA VAL A 64 6.96 -10.47 22.27
C VAL A 64 6.94 -10.35 23.80
N LEU A 65 6.80 -9.13 24.32
CA LEU A 65 6.69 -8.82 25.74
C LEU A 65 5.23 -8.48 26.11
N PRO A 66 4.66 -9.09 27.15
CA PRO A 66 3.34 -8.70 27.63
C PRO A 66 3.40 -7.28 28.21
N GLY A 67 2.65 -6.34 27.65
CA GLY A 67 2.61 -4.96 28.11
C GLY A 67 2.13 -3.89 27.11
N GLY A 68 1.61 -4.28 25.95
CA GLY A 68 1.06 -3.33 24.97
C GLY A 68 -0.10 -2.48 25.53
N PRO A 69 -0.39 -1.33 24.90
CA PRO A 69 -1.43 -0.41 25.35
C PRO A 69 -2.80 -1.11 25.45
N ASP A 70 -3.54 -0.75 26.50
CA ASP A 70 -4.90 -1.26 26.72
C ASP A 70 -5.83 -0.89 25.53
N ARG A 71 -6.92 -1.63 25.36
CA ARG A 71 -7.85 -1.45 24.23
C ARG A 71 -8.33 0.00 24.10
N GLU A 72 -8.65 0.66 25.22
CA GLU A 72 -9.10 2.05 25.22
C GLU A 72 -8.04 3.01 24.65
N MET A 73 -6.77 2.81 24.99
CA MET A 73 -5.65 3.62 24.49
C MET A 73 -5.49 3.43 22.97
N ARG A 74 -5.52 2.18 22.48
CA ARG A 74 -5.42 1.90 21.04
C ARG A 74 -6.54 2.56 20.24
N LEU A 75 -7.77 2.51 20.78
CA LEU A 75 -8.94 3.17 20.17
C LEU A 75 -8.77 4.70 20.15
N ALA A 76 -8.25 5.30 21.22
CA ALA A 76 -7.99 6.74 21.25
C ALA A 76 -6.92 7.14 20.21
N GLN A 77 -5.81 6.40 20.13
CA GLN A 77 -4.71 6.69 19.21
C GLN A 77 -5.14 6.59 17.74
N ILE A 78 -5.89 5.55 17.36
CA ILE A 78 -6.35 5.40 15.97
C ILE A 78 -7.36 6.50 15.60
N GLN A 79 -8.28 6.85 16.49
CA GLN A 79 -9.23 7.95 16.25
C GLN A 79 -8.50 9.28 16.09
N GLU A 80 -7.53 9.57 16.98
CA GLU A 80 -6.69 10.78 16.90
C GLU A 80 -5.92 10.84 15.58
N TYR A 81 -5.31 9.74 15.15
CA TYR A 81 -4.55 9.68 13.89
C TYR A 81 -5.39 10.05 12.66
N PHE A 82 -6.63 9.53 12.57
CA PHE A 82 -7.53 9.84 11.47
C PHE A 82 -8.11 11.25 11.58
N GLN A 83 -8.40 11.75 12.80
CA GLN A 83 -8.82 13.13 13.02
C GLN A 83 -7.75 14.14 12.59
N LEU A 84 -6.49 13.90 12.98
CA LEU A 84 -5.35 14.71 12.51
C LEU A 84 -5.18 14.62 10.99
N GLY A 85 -5.57 13.49 10.37
CA GLY A 85 -5.60 13.34 8.92
C GLY A 85 -6.59 14.29 8.25
N GLU A 86 -7.81 14.39 8.79
CA GLU A 86 -8.81 15.37 8.33
C GLU A 86 -8.32 16.80 8.49
N GLU A 87 -7.72 17.13 9.64
CA GLU A 87 -7.16 18.46 9.88
C GLU A 87 -6.05 18.78 8.87
N ALA A 88 -5.12 17.85 8.63
CA ALA A 88 -4.06 18.04 7.65
C ALA A 88 -4.60 18.27 6.23
N ARG A 89 -5.69 17.60 5.84
CA ARG A 89 -6.37 17.82 4.55
C ARG A 89 -7.03 19.19 4.48
N GLY A 90 -7.67 19.64 5.56
CA GLY A 90 -8.20 21.00 5.69
C GLY A 90 -7.12 22.06 5.54
N LEU A 91 -6.06 21.96 6.36
CA LEU A 91 -4.92 22.89 6.34
C LEU A 91 -4.21 22.94 4.98
N SER A 92 -4.08 21.79 4.30
CA SER A 92 -3.47 21.74 2.97
C SER A 92 -4.29 22.50 1.91
N ARG A 93 -5.63 22.45 2.00
CA ARG A 93 -6.52 23.23 1.12
C ARG A 93 -6.41 24.72 1.43
N ASP A 94 -6.52 25.10 2.70
CA ASP A 94 -6.40 26.51 3.12
C ASP A 94 -5.04 27.11 2.74
N LEU A 95 -3.98 26.30 2.79
CA LEU A 95 -2.63 26.70 2.38
C LEU A 95 -2.55 26.97 0.88
N ALA A 96 -3.21 26.14 0.05
CA ALA A 96 -3.28 26.35 -1.39
C ALA A 96 -4.05 27.64 -1.73
N ASP A 97 -5.16 27.89 -1.04
CA ASP A 97 -5.95 29.12 -1.20
C ASP A 97 -5.16 30.37 -0.80
N ALA A 98 -4.47 30.33 0.35
CA ALA A 98 -3.61 31.42 0.80
C ALA A 98 -2.44 31.68 -0.16
N ALA A 99 -1.86 30.63 -0.76
CA ALA A 99 -0.81 30.76 -1.76
C ALA A 99 -1.33 31.42 -3.05
N ALA A 100 -2.54 31.06 -3.50
CA ALA A 100 -3.18 31.67 -4.67
C ALA A 100 -3.57 33.14 -4.42
N ALA A 101 -3.92 33.50 -3.19
CA ALA A 101 -4.25 34.87 -2.78
C ALA A 101 -3.02 35.73 -2.41
N GLU A 102 -1.80 35.17 -2.49
CA GLU A 102 -0.54 35.84 -2.11
C GLU A 102 -0.50 36.31 -0.64
N GLU A 103 -1.25 35.65 0.26
CA GLU A 103 -1.33 35.99 1.69
C GLU A 103 -0.15 35.38 2.48
N VAL A 104 1.04 36.00 2.36
CA VAL A 104 2.31 35.46 2.91
C VAL A 104 2.23 35.06 4.38
N GLN A 105 1.74 35.94 5.26
CA GLN A 105 1.69 35.66 6.70
C GLN A 105 0.76 34.48 7.01
N ARG A 106 -0.43 34.44 6.41
CA ARG A 106 -1.39 33.35 6.59
C ARG A 106 -0.82 32.03 6.07
N ARG A 107 -0.15 32.06 4.92
CA ARG A 107 0.53 30.89 4.35
C ARG A 107 1.57 30.33 5.31
N ASP A 108 2.41 31.18 5.89
CA ASP A 108 3.47 30.75 6.81
C ASP A 108 2.88 30.15 8.10
N ASP A 109 1.82 30.75 8.65
CA ASP A 109 1.11 30.22 9.83
C ASP A 109 0.45 28.85 9.54
N LEU A 110 -0.23 28.71 8.40
CA LEU A 110 -0.85 27.45 7.97
C LEU A 110 0.20 26.36 7.72
N GLN A 111 1.35 26.72 7.13
CA GLN A 111 2.44 25.79 6.90
C GLN A 111 3.04 25.27 8.21
N ALA A 112 3.23 26.14 9.22
CA ALA A 112 3.69 25.73 10.54
C ALA A 112 2.72 24.75 11.21
N ARG A 113 1.41 25.07 11.20
CA ARG A 113 0.36 24.19 11.73
C ARG A 113 0.31 22.83 11.02
N LEU A 114 0.36 22.83 9.69
CA LEU A 114 0.36 21.60 8.90
C LEU A 114 1.57 20.72 9.21
N SER A 115 2.74 21.33 9.42
CA SER A 115 3.95 20.61 9.82
C SER A 115 3.79 19.95 11.20
N ASP A 116 3.19 20.66 12.16
CA ASP A 116 2.95 20.15 13.51
C ASP A 116 1.98 18.95 13.49
N VAL A 117 0.83 19.10 12.82
CA VAL A 117 -0.16 18.02 12.64
C VAL A 117 0.49 16.79 11.98
N ARG A 118 1.30 16.98 10.94
CA ARG A 118 2.03 15.88 10.29
C ARG A 118 3.02 15.18 11.23
N SER A 119 3.72 15.93 12.07
CA SER A 119 4.64 15.38 13.07
C SER A 119 3.90 14.53 14.11
N GLN A 120 2.75 15.01 14.60
CA GLN A 120 1.91 14.27 15.54
C GLN A 120 1.42 12.95 14.92
N ARG A 121 0.90 12.99 13.68
CA ARG A 121 0.49 11.77 12.95
C ARG A 121 1.63 10.77 12.77
N GLU A 122 2.83 11.24 12.43
CA GLU A 122 3.99 10.37 12.26
C GLU A 122 4.35 9.65 13.56
N SER A 123 4.20 10.31 14.72
CA SER A 123 4.45 9.69 16.03
C SER A 123 3.44 8.58 16.39
N LEU A 124 2.20 8.69 15.92
CA LEU A 124 1.14 7.69 16.15
C LEU A 124 1.17 6.55 15.13
N ARG A 125 1.89 6.69 14.01
CA ARG A 125 1.77 5.78 12.86
C ARG A 125 2.01 4.31 13.23
N ALA A 126 3.05 4.01 13.98
CA ALA A 126 3.41 2.62 14.30
C ALA A 126 2.33 1.92 15.13
N ASP A 127 1.82 2.58 16.17
CA ASP A 127 0.76 2.07 17.03
C ASP A 127 -0.56 1.88 16.26
N VAL A 128 -0.82 2.75 15.29
CA VAL A 128 -2.00 2.68 14.42
C VAL A 128 -1.88 1.56 13.39
N GLU A 129 -0.71 1.37 12.76
CA GLU A 129 -0.43 0.22 11.90
C GLU A 129 -0.68 -1.08 12.67
N GLU A 130 -0.15 -1.21 13.88
CA GLU A 130 -0.35 -2.39 14.74
C GLU A 130 -1.82 -2.61 15.11
N THR A 131 -2.54 -1.53 15.42
CA THR A 131 -3.97 -1.59 15.74
C THR A 131 -4.80 -2.08 14.54
N ILE A 132 -4.51 -1.56 13.34
CA ILE A 132 -5.15 -2.01 12.09
C ILE A 132 -4.85 -3.49 11.85
N GLU A 133 -3.58 -3.89 11.92
CA GLU A 133 -3.14 -5.26 11.66
C GLU A 133 -3.75 -6.27 12.63
N GLY A 134 -3.80 -5.90 13.91
CA GLY A 134 -4.43 -6.70 14.96
C GLY A 134 -5.94 -6.82 14.76
N SER A 135 -6.61 -5.73 14.37
CA SER A 135 -8.06 -5.74 14.13
C SER A 135 -8.43 -6.63 12.94
N ILE A 136 -7.73 -6.52 11.81
CA ILE A 136 -7.93 -7.36 10.64
C ILE A 136 -7.59 -8.82 10.97
N SER A 137 -6.47 -9.07 11.66
CA SER A 137 -6.10 -10.43 12.07
C SER A 137 -7.17 -11.09 12.95
N SER A 138 -7.78 -10.34 13.88
CA SER A 138 -8.88 -10.84 14.71
C SER A 138 -10.09 -11.24 13.86
N VAL A 139 -10.50 -10.37 12.93
CA VAL A 139 -11.62 -10.66 12.01
C VAL A 139 -11.31 -11.90 11.16
N LEU A 140 -10.09 -12.04 10.65
CA LEU A 140 -9.69 -13.20 9.85
C LEU A 140 -9.74 -14.52 10.64
N VAL A 141 -9.46 -14.48 11.95
CA VAL A 141 -9.64 -15.65 12.83
C VAL A 141 -11.12 -15.97 13.01
N ASP A 142 -11.95 -14.96 13.25
CA ASP A 142 -13.40 -15.11 13.43
C ASP A 142 -14.11 -15.62 12.17
N GLU A 143 -13.60 -15.29 10.98
CA GLU A 143 -14.10 -15.74 9.67
C GLU A 143 -13.51 -17.08 9.19
N ASP A 144 -12.83 -17.85 10.06
CA ASP A 144 -12.20 -19.14 9.73
C ASP A 144 -11.17 -19.07 8.57
N LEU A 145 -10.57 -17.89 8.32
CA LEU A 145 -9.54 -17.69 7.28
C LEU A 145 -8.11 -17.96 7.79
N SER A 146 -8.00 -18.51 8.98
CA SER A 146 -6.74 -18.93 9.58
C SER A 146 -6.11 -20.13 8.84
N THR A 147 -4.78 -20.14 8.75
CA THR A 147 -4.05 -21.23 8.07
C THR A 147 -3.81 -22.41 9.00
N LEU A 148 -3.56 -22.16 10.28
CA LEU A 148 -3.30 -23.22 11.27
C LEU A 148 -3.71 -22.78 12.68
N ARG A 149 -4.80 -23.34 13.22
CA ARG A 149 -5.41 -22.86 14.48
C ARG A 149 -5.68 -21.36 14.37
N GLU A 150 -5.21 -20.53 15.28
CA GLU A 150 -5.39 -19.07 15.26
C GLU A 150 -4.30 -18.35 14.46
N PHE A 151 -3.42 -19.07 13.74
CA PHE A 151 -2.34 -18.46 12.97
C PHE A 151 -2.81 -18.04 11.57
N ILE A 152 -2.69 -16.75 11.26
CA ILE A 152 -2.95 -16.17 9.94
C ILE A 152 -1.67 -16.21 9.09
N PHE A 153 -1.75 -16.78 7.88
CA PHE A 153 -0.67 -16.77 6.90
C PHE A 153 -1.19 -16.38 5.51
N PRO A 154 -0.55 -15.42 4.82
CA PRO A 154 0.55 -14.59 5.32
C PRO A 154 0.10 -13.67 6.46
N PRO A 155 0.99 -13.25 7.37
CA PRO A 155 0.62 -12.30 8.42
C PRO A 155 0.08 -10.99 7.86
N VAL A 156 -0.86 -10.34 8.57
CA VAL A 156 -1.30 -8.99 8.20
C VAL A 156 -0.18 -8.01 8.55
N ASP A 157 0.31 -7.32 7.53
CA ASP A 157 1.43 -6.40 7.64
C ASP A 157 1.27 -5.25 6.62
N ILE A 158 1.09 -4.02 7.12
CA ILE A 158 0.82 -2.83 6.33
C ILE A 158 1.83 -1.71 6.60
N ARG A 159 1.88 -0.74 5.70
CA ARG A 159 2.67 0.47 5.86
C ARG A 159 1.85 1.67 5.44
N LEU A 160 1.48 2.50 6.41
CA LEU A 160 0.80 3.77 6.18
C LEU A 160 1.81 4.78 5.62
N GLY A 161 1.64 5.16 4.35
CA GLY A 161 2.59 6.04 3.68
C GLY A 161 2.03 6.68 2.42
N ASN A 162 2.93 7.04 1.51
CA ASN A 162 2.56 7.46 0.15
C ASN A 162 2.98 6.34 -0.80
N PRO A 163 2.03 5.52 -1.30
CA PRO A 163 2.30 4.53 -2.33
C PRO A 163 2.95 5.16 -3.57
N PRO A 164 3.69 4.39 -4.39
CA PRO A 164 4.16 4.86 -5.69
C PRO A 164 2.98 5.28 -6.58
N LYS A 165 3.27 6.10 -7.58
CA LYS A 165 2.28 6.41 -8.63
C LYS A 165 2.34 5.34 -9.72
N LEU A 166 1.26 5.18 -10.48
CA LEU A 166 1.20 4.23 -11.58
C LEU A 166 1.06 4.98 -12.90
N LEU A 167 2.03 4.83 -13.80
CA LEU A 167 1.93 5.20 -15.20
C LEU A 167 1.30 4.06 -15.99
N ILE A 168 0.15 4.34 -16.58
CA ILE A 168 -0.59 3.44 -17.46
C ILE A 168 -0.51 3.99 -18.88
N THR A 169 -0.33 3.12 -19.87
CA THR A 169 -0.38 3.50 -21.28
C THR A 169 -1.36 2.67 -22.08
N SER A 170 -1.97 3.30 -23.09
CA SER A 170 -2.91 2.67 -24.02
C SER A 170 -2.62 3.10 -25.46
N PRO A 171 -2.79 2.21 -26.45
CA PRO A 171 -2.96 2.61 -27.84
C PRO A 171 -4.10 3.62 -27.96
N ARG A 172 -4.05 4.48 -28.98
CA ARG A 172 -5.06 5.52 -29.19
C ARG A 172 -6.24 5.06 -30.04
N ASP A 173 -6.13 3.91 -30.69
CA ASP A 173 -7.13 3.34 -31.58
C ASP A 173 -8.07 2.33 -30.89
N ARG A 174 -7.76 1.93 -29.64
CA ARG A 174 -8.56 1.02 -28.83
C ARG A 174 -8.26 1.19 -27.34
N ILE A 175 -9.17 0.74 -26.50
CA ILE A 175 -8.98 0.75 -25.04
C ILE A 175 -8.25 -0.53 -24.66
N GLU A 176 -6.95 -0.43 -24.36
CA GLU A 176 -6.12 -1.56 -23.95
C GLU A 176 -4.97 -1.06 -23.08
N ARG A 177 -4.76 -1.66 -21.91
CA ARG A 177 -3.59 -1.34 -21.06
C ARG A 177 -2.37 -2.08 -21.60
N THR A 178 -1.35 -1.34 -22.04
CA THR A 178 -0.15 -1.91 -22.67
C THR A 178 1.07 -1.91 -21.78
N HIS A 179 1.22 -0.89 -20.93
CA HIS A 179 2.32 -0.81 -19.96
C HIS A 179 1.81 -0.24 -18.66
N ASP A 180 2.28 -0.83 -17.56
CA ASP A 180 2.10 -0.40 -16.19
C ASP A 180 3.50 -0.16 -15.60
N VAL A 181 3.79 1.07 -15.20
CA VAL A 181 5.11 1.46 -14.68
C VAL A 181 4.95 2.23 -13.37
N LEU A 182 5.56 1.70 -12.29
CA LEU A 182 5.55 2.38 -11.00
C LEU A 182 6.55 3.54 -10.98
N LEU A 183 6.08 4.67 -10.51
CA LEU A 183 6.84 5.91 -10.36
C LEU A 183 6.95 6.30 -8.88
N ARG A 184 7.98 7.06 -8.54
CA ARG A 184 8.14 7.58 -7.17
C ARG A 184 6.91 8.38 -6.74
N SER A 185 6.60 8.32 -5.46
CA SER A 185 5.44 9.01 -4.88
C SER A 185 5.56 10.53 -4.91
N ASP A 186 6.78 11.07 -5.02
CA ASP A 186 7.10 12.50 -5.06
C ASP A 186 6.98 13.14 -6.46
N VAL A 187 6.58 12.38 -7.47
CA VAL A 187 6.39 12.89 -8.83
C VAL A 187 5.28 13.95 -8.84
N THR A 188 5.66 15.18 -9.20
CA THR A 188 4.77 16.34 -9.24
C THR A 188 3.82 16.31 -10.43
N VAL A 189 2.73 17.09 -10.38
CA VAL A 189 1.77 17.23 -11.51
C VAL A 189 2.49 17.61 -12.81
N ARG A 190 3.39 18.60 -12.77
CA ARG A 190 4.18 18.99 -13.95
C ARG A 190 5.01 17.83 -14.51
N GLN A 191 5.63 17.03 -13.65
CA GLN A 191 6.42 15.89 -14.08
C GLN A 191 5.53 14.77 -14.67
N ARG A 192 4.29 14.61 -14.18
CA ARG A 192 3.28 13.71 -14.79
C ARG A 192 2.98 14.15 -16.22
N GLU A 193 2.61 15.43 -16.38
CA GLU A 193 2.30 16.03 -17.69
C GLU A 193 3.48 15.91 -18.67
N ASP A 194 4.70 16.12 -18.20
CA ASP A 194 5.92 15.99 -19.00
C ASP A 194 6.16 14.55 -19.49
N VAL A 195 5.87 13.53 -18.67
CA VAL A 195 6.00 12.12 -19.04
C VAL A 195 4.90 11.70 -20.01
N GLU A 196 3.65 12.09 -19.71
CA GLU A 196 2.47 11.79 -20.54
C GLU A 196 2.59 12.42 -21.93
N SER A 197 2.97 13.70 -22.00
CA SER A 197 3.16 14.42 -23.27
C SER A 197 4.28 13.82 -24.12
N ARG A 198 5.33 13.31 -23.49
CA ARG A 198 6.44 12.65 -24.19
C ARG A 198 6.01 11.33 -24.82
N LEU A 199 5.23 10.53 -24.10
CA LEU A 199 4.69 9.27 -24.62
C LEU A 199 3.75 9.49 -25.82
N LEU A 200 2.97 10.56 -25.78
CA LEU A 200 2.16 10.97 -26.93
C LEU A 200 3.04 11.36 -28.12
N ALA A 201 4.03 12.22 -27.92
CA ALA A 201 4.85 12.76 -29.00
C ALA A 201 5.80 11.73 -29.64
N GLU A 202 6.41 10.86 -28.82
CA GLU A 202 7.48 9.96 -29.27
C GLU A 202 6.98 8.55 -29.60
N SER A 203 5.81 8.15 -29.08
CA SER A 203 5.29 6.78 -29.20
C SER A 203 3.81 6.69 -29.62
N ASP A 204 3.12 7.82 -29.83
CA ASP A 204 1.68 7.90 -30.14
C ASP A 204 0.80 7.09 -29.16
N LEU A 205 1.22 7.04 -27.88
CA LEU A 205 0.48 6.38 -26.81
C LEU A 205 -0.36 7.41 -26.03
N ALA A 206 -1.57 7.01 -25.65
CA ALA A 206 -2.27 7.65 -24.55
C ALA A 206 -1.59 7.21 -23.25
N ALA A 207 -1.36 8.15 -22.33
CA ALA A 207 -0.69 7.90 -21.06
C ALA A 207 -1.42 8.63 -19.94
N LEU A 208 -1.46 7.99 -18.77
CA LEU A 208 -2.02 8.56 -17.56
C LEU A 208 -1.19 8.11 -16.37
N VAL A 209 -0.65 9.05 -15.62
CA VAL A 209 -0.07 8.78 -14.30
C VAL A 209 -1.17 8.98 -13.27
N GLU A 210 -1.41 8.00 -12.39
CA GLU A 210 -2.38 8.08 -11.30
C GLU A 210 -1.77 7.79 -9.93
N ASP A 211 -2.45 8.27 -8.89
CA ASP A 211 -2.24 7.81 -7.52
C ASP A 211 -3.00 6.49 -7.31
N ILE A 212 -2.34 5.48 -6.73
CA ILE A 212 -2.96 4.17 -6.47
C ILE A 212 -3.51 4.08 -5.03
N GLY A 213 -4.62 3.34 -4.87
CA GLY A 213 -5.27 3.12 -3.57
C GLY A 213 -4.48 2.21 -2.62
N GLY A 214 -3.50 1.48 -3.12
CA GLY A 214 -2.65 0.63 -2.32
C GLY A 214 -1.69 -0.09 -3.22
N LEU A 215 -0.73 -0.77 -2.59
CA LEU A 215 0.16 -1.67 -3.31
C LEU A 215 0.41 -2.90 -2.45
N ALA A 216 0.07 -4.08 -2.99
CA ALA A 216 0.30 -5.40 -2.41
C ALA A 216 1.79 -5.81 -2.34
N THR A 217 2.71 -4.87 -2.11
CA THR A 217 4.05 -5.20 -1.59
C THR A 217 3.95 -5.85 -0.22
N TYR A 218 5.04 -6.38 0.32
CA TYR A 218 5.05 -6.90 1.68
C TYR A 218 6.07 -6.15 2.57
N PRO A 219 5.63 -5.26 3.50
CA PRO A 219 4.24 -4.96 3.91
C PRO A 219 3.42 -4.23 2.83
N ALA A 220 2.09 -4.31 2.91
CA ALA A 220 1.17 -3.63 2.00
C ALA A 220 1.23 -2.12 2.18
N SER A 221 1.50 -1.35 1.12
CA SER A 221 1.55 0.11 1.22
C SER A 221 0.15 0.70 1.09
N ILE A 222 -0.31 1.41 2.12
CA ILE A 222 -1.65 2.00 2.19
C ILE A 222 -1.53 3.53 2.33
N PRO A 223 -2.30 4.33 1.57
CA PRO A 223 -2.22 5.78 1.64
C PRO A 223 -2.76 6.36 2.96
N THR A 224 -2.19 7.49 3.39
CA THR A 224 -2.53 8.14 4.68
C THR A 224 -3.60 9.23 4.58
N ASN A 225 -4.13 9.50 3.39
CA ASN A 225 -5.07 10.60 3.11
C ASN A 225 -6.54 10.14 3.03
N GLN A 226 -6.84 8.97 3.60
CA GLN A 226 -8.14 8.30 3.49
C GLN A 226 -8.81 8.15 4.87
N THR A 227 -10.10 7.81 4.86
CA THR A 227 -10.87 7.58 6.08
C THR A 227 -10.47 6.26 6.75
N MET A 228 -10.78 6.12 8.04
CA MET A 228 -10.49 4.90 8.79
C MET A 228 -11.13 3.65 8.17
N GLN A 229 -12.41 3.73 7.82
CA GLN A 229 -13.12 2.62 7.16
C GLN A 229 -12.42 2.23 5.86
N TRP A 230 -12.16 3.19 4.98
CA TRP A 230 -11.49 2.93 3.71
C TRP A 230 -10.09 2.33 3.90
N THR A 231 -9.32 2.82 4.88
CA THR A 231 -7.98 2.29 5.18
C THR A 231 -8.03 0.83 5.63
N LEU A 232 -9.04 0.45 6.41
CA LEU A 232 -9.24 -0.95 6.84
C LEU A 232 -9.66 -1.85 5.67
N GLN A 233 -10.56 -1.37 4.81
CA GLN A 233 -10.97 -2.06 3.57
C GLN A 233 -9.78 -2.27 2.64
N ALA A 234 -9.00 -1.21 2.38
CA ALA A 234 -7.80 -1.28 1.55
C ALA A 234 -6.74 -2.22 2.16
N ALA A 235 -6.50 -2.16 3.46
CA ALA A 235 -5.56 -3.06 4.13
C ALA A 235 -5.99 -4.54 4.01
N ALA A 236 -7.28 -4.83 4.14
CA ALA A 236 -7.82 -6.18 3.93
C ALA A 236 -7.76 -6.62 2.46
N HIS A 237 -8.06 -5.72 1.51
CA HIS A 237 -7.92 -5.93 0.06
C HIS A 237 -6.47 -6.31 -0.31
N GLU A 238 -5.48 -5.53 0.16
CA GLU A 238 -4.07 -5.83 -0.12
C GLU A 238 -3.60 -7.12 0.55
N TRP A 239 -4.06 -7.40 1.77
CA TRP A 239 -3.78 -8.68 2.42
C TRP A 239 -4.38 -9.87 1.65
N LEU A 240 -5.57 -9.72 1.08
CA LEU A 240 -6.18 -10.76 0.23
C LEU A 240 -5.32 -11.05 -1.00
N HIS A 241 -4.68 -10.06 -1.62
CA HIS A 241 -3.70 -10.30 -2.67
C HIS A 241 -2.52 -11.15 -2.15
N HIS A 242 -1.99 -10.88 -0.96
CA HIS A 242 -0.96 -11.72 -0.35
C HIS A 242 -1.44 -13.14 -0.07
N TYR A 243 -2.67 -13.31 0.41
CA TYR A 243 -3.28 -14.62 0.64
C TYR A 243 -3.46 -15.40 -0.66
N LEU A 244 -4.02 -14.75 -1.69
CA LEU A 244 -4.29 -15.34 -3.00
C LEU A 244 -3.01 -15.66 -3.78
N PHE A 245 -1.90 -14.96 -3.52
CA PHE A 245 -0.58 -15.30 -4.08
C PHE A 245 -0.20 -16.76 -3.83
N PHE A 246 -0.62 -17.36 -2.70
CA PHE A 246 -0.38 -18.76 -2.37
C PHE A 246 -1.48 -19.72 -2.86
N ARG A 247 -2.41 -19.24 -3.68
CA ARG A 247 -3.55 -19.99 -4.22
C ARG A 247 -3.53 -19.97 -5.75
N PRO A 248 -4.13 -20.97 -6.42
CA PRO A 248 -4.19 -20.99 -7.88
C PRO A 248 -4.80 -19.71 -8.49
N LEU A 249 -5.75 -19.07 -7.81
CA LEU A 249 -6.38 -17.84 -8.30
C LEU A 249 -5.36 -16.69 -8.45
N GLY A 250 -4.59 -16.38 -7.40
CA GLY A 250 -3.57 -15.32 -7.44
C GLY A 250 -2.34 -15.69 -8.25
N GLN A 251 -1.93 -16.96 -8.25
CA GLN A 251 -0.82 -17.44 -9.09
C GLN A 251 -1.09 -17.26 -10.59
N ASN A 252 -2.36 -17.20 -11.00
CA ASN A 252 -2.77 -16.99 -12.38
C ASN A 252 -3.24 -15.54 -12.65
N MET A 253 -3.08 -14.60 -11.70
CA MET A 253 -3.58 -13.21 -11.82
C MET A 253 -3.18 -12.56 -13.15
N PHE A 254 -1.89 -12.61 -13.50
CA PHE A 254 -1.35 -11.96 -14.71
C PHE A 254 -1.43 -12.83 -15.97
N LYS A 255 -2.26 -13.88 -15.98
CA LYS A 255 -2.38 -14.76 -17.15
C LYS A 255 -3.14 -14.11 -18.30
N ASN A 256 -4.17 -13.31 -17.99
CA ASN A 256 -4.96 -12.50 -18.91
C ASN A 256 -5.86 -11.52 -18.11
N ASP A 257 -6.55 -10.62 -18.81
CA ASP A 257 -7.39 -9.58 -18.20
C ASP A 257 -8.57 -10.14 -17.39
N ASP A 258 -9.12 -11.29 -17.79
CA ASP A 258 -10.18 -11.97 -17.03
C ASP A 258 -9.66 -12.40 -15.65
N MET A 259 -8.43 -12.94 -15.58
CA MET A 259 -7.83 -13.36 -14.31
C MET A 259 -7.45 -12.19 -13.41
N ILE A 260 -7.05 -11.05 -13.98
CA ILE A 260 -6.87 -9.79 -13.21
C ILE A 260 -8.22 -9.40 -12.63
N SER A 261 -9.25 -9.31 -13.47
CA SER A 261 -10.60 -8.91 -13.06
C SER A 261 -11.15 -9.81 -11.97
N LEU A 262 -10.97 -11.14 -12.07
CA LEU A 262 -11.38 -12.09 -11.04
C LEU A 262 -10.63 -11.89 -9.71
N ASN A 263 -9.32 -11.66 -9.75
CA ASN A 263 -8.54 -11.43 -8.53
C ASN A 263 -8.93 -10.12 -7.84
N GLU A 264 -9.02 -9.03 -8.60
CA GLU A 264 -9.45 -7.72 -8.07
C GLU A 264 -10.87 -7.80 -7.52
N THR A 265 -11.80 -8.46 -8.21
CA THR A 265 -13.19 -8.60 -7.74
C THR A 265 -13.26 -9.35 -6.41
N VAL A 266 -12.51 -10.44 -6.27
CA VAL A 266 -12.45 -11.18 -4.99
C VAL A 266 -11.83 -10.34 -3.89
N ALA A 267 -10.71 -9.66 -4.19
CA ALA A 267 -10.03 -8.79 -3.23
C ALA A 267 -10.92 -7.63 -2.78
N SER A 268 -11.70 -7.01 -3.68
CA SER A 268 -12.61 -5.93 -3.34
C SER A 268 -13.79 -6.41 -2.51
N ILE A 269 -14.52 -7.45 -2.94
CA ILE A 269 -15.73 -7.91 -2.22
C ILE A 269 -15.37 -8.38 -0.81
N ALA A 270 -14.35 -9.23 -0.68
CA ALA A 270 -13.96 -9.73 0.63
C ALA A 270 -13.18 -8.67 1.44
N GLY A 271 -12.41 -7.79 0.79
CA GLY A 271 -11.70 -6.70 1.44
C GLY A 271 -12.66 -5.69 2.07
N ASP A 272 -13.72 -5.32 1.37
CA ASP A 272 -14.77 -4.43 1.88
C ASP A 272 -15.44 -5.04 3.12
N GLU A 273 -15.88 -6.30 3.03
CA GLU A 273 -16.55 -7.00 4.13
C GLU A 273 -15.64 -7.17 5.37
N LEU A 274 -14.40 -7.62 5.17
CA LEU A 274 -13.44 -7.81 6.26
C LEU A 274 -13.02 -6.47 6.89
N GLY A 275 -12.83 -5.44 6.06
CA GLY A 275 -12.50 -4.08 6.49
C GLY A 275 -13.63 -3.44 7.29
N ASP A 276 -14.87 -3.62 6.87
CA ASP A 276 -16.06 -3.12 7.57
C ASP A 276 -16.24 -3.79 8.93
N ARG A 277 -16.01 -5.11 9.03
CA ARG A 277 -16.00 -5.82 10.32
C ARG A 277 -14.91 -5.30 11.25
N ALA A 278 -13.70 -5.06 10.71
CA ALA A 278 -12.60 -4.49 11.49
C ALA A 278 -12.92 -3.05 11.94
N PHE A 279 -13.60 -2.28 11.09
CA PHE A 279 -14.06 -0.93 11.42
C PHE A 279 -15.07 -0.94 12.56
N VAL A 280 -16.06 -1.83 12.52
CA VAL A 280 -17.03 -2.02 13.60
C VAL A 280 -16.36 -2.49 14.90
N LEU A 281 -15.38 -3.40 14.82
CA LEU A 281 -14.62 -3.87 15.99
C LEU A 281 -13.91 -2.72 16.73
N LEU A 282 -13.51 -1.70 15.98
CA LEU A 282 -12.86 -0.48 16.46
C LEU A 282 -13.85 0.65 16.83
N GLY A 283 -15.14 0.33 16.90
CA GLY A 283 -16.19 1.27 17.32
C GLY A 283 -16.72 2.17 16.20
N GLY A 284 -16.40 1.87 14.95
CA GLY A 284 -17.00 2.53 13.79
C GLY A 284 -18.46 2.15 13.60
N GLU A 285 -19.25 3.08 13.07
CA GLU A 285 -20.65 2.86 12.68
C GLU A 285 -20.75 2.83 11.16
N LEU A 286 -21.22 1.71 10.62
CA LEU A 286 -21.48 1.60 9.18
C LEU A 286 -22.77 2.37 8.82
N PRO A 287 -22.84 2.98 7.63
CA PRO A 287 -24.09 3.53 7.12
C PRO A 287 -25.17 2.45 7.13
N ALA A 288 -26.41 2.81 7.50
CA ALA A 288 -27.53 1.88 7.38
C ALA A 288 -27.60 1.38 5.92
N GLU A 289 -27.67 0.05 5.73
CA GLU A 289 -27.85 -0.53 4.41
C GLU A 289 -29.07 0.14 3.76
N THR A 290 -28.83 0.93 2.72
CA THR A 290 -29.90 1.37 1.85
C THR A 290 -30.30 0.14 1.07
N GLY A 291 -31.29 -0.59 1.58
CA GLY A 291 -31.79 -1.82 0.99
C GLY A 291 -31.94 -1.63 -0.52
N ALA A 292 -31.23 -2.48 -1.27
CA ALA A 292 -31.37 -2.55 -2.71
C ALA A 292 -32.85 -2.74 -3.06
N ALA A 293 -33.41 -1.76 -3.79
CA ALA A 293 -34.69 -1.88 -4.46
C ALA A 293 -34.49 -2.47 -5.85
#